data_AF-M3B618-F1
#
_entry.id   AF-M3B618-F1
#
_cell.length_a   1.000
_cell.length_b   1.000
_cell.length_c   1.000
_cell.angle_alpha   90.00
_cell.angle_beta   90.00
_cell.angle_gamma   90.00
#
_symmetry.space_group_name_H-M   'P 1'
#
loop_
_entity.id
_entity.type
_entity.pdbx_description
1 polymer ?
#
loop_
_entity_poly.entity_id
_entity_poly.type
_entity_poly.pdbx_seq_one_letter_code
_entity_poly.pdbx_strand_id
1 'polypeptide(L)' 'WQPLFETRDEEEWHAHLRSLREADPGIDWSAMRMDMFCGRLTQPTVFRLSRFVPHDTSGAGSGPGQASVPGTGTAD' A
#
# COMPACT_ATOMS: atom_id res chain seq x y z
N TRP A 1 2.35 4.84 -0.69
CA TRP A 1 1.63 4.50 -1.93
C TRP A 1 2.42 5.04 -3.11
N GLN A 2 2.70 4.21 -4.10
CA GLN A 2 3.42 4.57 -5.31
C GLN A 2 2.47 4.43 -6.52
N PRO A 3 2.30 5.47 -7.35
CA PRO A 3 1.48 5.38 -8.55
C PRO A 3 2.15 4.47 -9.58
N LEU A 4 1.37 3.60 -10.20
CA LEU A 4 1.81 2.69 -11.26
C LEU A 4 1.24 3.08 -12.62
N PHE A 5 0.00 3.55 -12.64
CA PHE A 5 -0.71 3.93 -13.86
C PHE A 5 -1.68 5.07 -13.57
N GLU A 6 -1.78 6.02 -14.49
CA GLU A 6 -2.72 7.14 -14.40
C GLU A 6 -3.23 7.48 -15.81
N THR A 7 -4.55 7.64 -15.95
CA THR A 7 -5.18 8.02 -17.22
C THR A 7 -6.43 8.85 -16.99
N ARG A 8 -6.84 9.60 -18.02
CA ARG A 8 -8.14 10.28 -18.09
C ARG A 8 -9.16 9.53 -18.96
N ASP A 9 -8.69 8.49 -19.63
CA ASP A 9 -9.51 7.67 -20.51
C ASP A 9 -10.04 6.46 -19.74
N GLU A 10 -11.37 6.33 -19.69
CA GLU A 10 -12.04 5.25 -18.98
C GLU A 10 -11.87 3.89 -19.69
N GLU A 11 -11.80 3.88 -21.03
CA GLU A 11 -11.56 2.65 -21.79
C GLU A 11 -10.14 2.15 -21.56
N GLU A 12 -9.15 3.06 -21.57
CA GLU A 12 -7.77 2.74 -21.26
C GLU A 12 -7.62 2.22 -19.82
N TRP A 13 -8.34 2.83 -18.88
CA TRP A 13 -8.39 2.37 -17.49
C TRP A 13 -8.87 0.93 -17.36
N HIS A 14 -10.02 0.60 -17.98
CA HIS A 14 -10.56 -0.75 -17.93
C HIS A 14 -9.69 -1.78 -18.67
N ALA A 15 -9.10 -1.40 -19.81
CA ALA A 15 -8.17 -2.24 -20.55
C ALA A 15 -6.92 -2.55 -19.72
N HIS A 16 -6.35 -1.54 -19.05
CA HIS A 16 -5.18 -1.71 -18.20
C HIS A 16 -5.46 -2.63 -17.02
N LEU A 17 -6.59 -2.45 -16.31
CA LEU A 17 -6.97 -3.31 -15.19
C LEU A 17 -7.17 -4.77 -15.61
N ARG A 18 -7.79 -5.00 -16.78
CA ARG A 18 -7.99 -6.35 -17.31
C ARG A 18 -6.65 -6.99 -17.66
N SER A 19 -5.80 -6.28 -18.38
CA SER A 19 -4.48 -6.77 -18.76
C SER A 19 -3.62 -7.10 -17.54
N LEU A 20 -3.67 -6.27 -16.48
CA LEU A 20 -2.94 -6.52 -15.24
C LEU A 20 -3.41 -7.81 -14.54
N ARG A 21 -4.72 -8.06 -14.52
CA ARG A 21 -5.31 -9.31 -13.97
C ARG A 21 -4.87 -10.55 -14.73
N GLU A 22 -4.75 -10.44 -16.04
CA GLU A 22 -4.37 -11.55 -16.92
C GLU A 22 -2.85 -11.80 -16.90
N ALA A 23 -2.05 -10.73 -16.84
CA ALA A 23 -0.59 -10.81 -16.87
C ALA A 23 0.01 -11.26 -15.53
N ASP A 24 -0.60 -10.87 -14.39
CA ASP A 24 -0.12 -11.25 -13.05
C ASP A 24 -1.27 -11.79 -12.18
N PRO A 25 -1.57 -13.10 -12.27
CA PRO A 25 -2.59 -13.73 -11.43
C PRO A 25 -2.19 -13.79 -9.94
N GLY A 26 -0.92 -13.54 -9.61
CA GLY A 26 -0.40 -13.53 -8.24
C GLY A 26 -0.44 -12.15 -7.58
N ILE A 27 -0.92 -11.12 -8.27
CA ILE A 27 -0.93 -9.76 -7.74
C ILE A 27 -1.81 -9.68 -6.48
N ASP A 28 -1.24 -9.14 -5.40
CA ASP A 28 -1.97 -8.89 -4.17
C ASP A 28 -2.83 -7.63 -4.34
N TRP A 29 -4.11 -7.84 -4.69
CA TRP A 29 -5.08 -6.77 -4.83
C TRP A 29 -5.34 -5.99 -3.54
N SER A 30 -5.05 -6.56 -2.37
CA SER A 30 -5.17 -5.84 -1.09
C SER A 30 -4.08 -4.78 -0.91
N ALA A 31 -2.93 -4.97 -1.57
CA ALA A 31 -1.84 -4.00 -1.66
C ALA A 31 -2.01 -3.01 -2.83
N MET A 32 -3.12 -3.06 -3.57
CA MET A 32 -3.41 -2.17 -4.70
C MET A 32 -4.54 -1.21 -4.33
N ARG A 33 -4.47 0.03 -4.82
CA ARG A 33 -5.51 1.04 -4.64
C ARG A 33 -5.88 1.68 -5.96
N MET A 34 -7.18 1.75 -6.21
CA MET A 34 -7.77 2.41 -7.37
C MET A 34 -8.38 3.72 -6.89
N ASP A 35 -7.87 4.85 -7.38
CA ASP A 35 -8.39 6.18 -7.09
C ASP A 35 -9.10 6.73 -8.33
N MET A 36 -10.22 7.43 -8.13
CA MET A 36 -10.87 8.25 -9.16
C MET A 36 -10.91 9.69 -8.64
N PHE A 37 -10.14 10.57 -9.27
CA PHE A 37 -10.09 11.99 -8.96
C PHE A 37 -11.06 12.72 -9.86
N CYS A 38 -12.29 12.89 -9.38
CA CYS A 38 -13.27 13.75 -10.01
C CYS A 38 -12.89 15.20 -9.72
N GLY A 39 -12.41 15.91 -10.72
CA GLY A 39 -12.26 17.35 -10.65
C GLY A 39 -13.61 18.04 -10.42
N ARG A 40 -13.60 19.25 -9.83
CA ARG A 40 -14.76 20.15 -10.02
C ARG A 40 -14.89 20.38 -11.52
N LEU A 41 -16.07 20.13 -12.10
CA LEU A 41 -16.58 20.26 -13.49
C LEU A 41 -15.62 20.65 -14.65
N THR A 42 -14.63 21.51 -14.41
CA THR A 42 -13.57 21.96 -15.32
C THR A 42 -12.32 21.05 -15.33
N GLN A 43 -12.10 20.26 -14.28
CA GLN A 43 -10.97 19.33 -14.20
C GLN A 43 -11.43 17.92 -14.64
N PRO A 44 -10.70 17.26 -15.55
CA PRO A 44 -11.06 15.94 -16.04
C PRO A 44 -10.97 14.89 -14.94
N THR A 45 -11.83 13.87 -15.03
CA THR A 45 -11.73 12.67 -14.18
C THR A 45 -10.39 11.98 -14.46
N VAL A 46 -9.61 11.76 -13.41
CA VAL A 46 -8.34 11.02 -13.51
C VAL A 46 -8.48 9.71 -12.73
N PHE A 47 -8.24 8.59 -13.41
CA PHE A 47 -8.13 7.27 -12.82
C PHE A 47 -6.68 6.97 -12.48
N ARG A 48 -6.41 6.45 -11.29
CA ARG A 48 -5.06 6.11 -10.86
C ARG A 48 -5.01 4.77 -10.16
N LEU A 49 -4.05 3.94 -10.57
CA LEU A 49 -3.67 2.73 -9.87
C LEU A 49 -2.40 2.99 -9.05
N SER A 50 -2.43 2.67 -7.76
CA SER A 50 -1.29 2.81 -6.86
C SER A 50 -1.02 1.51 -6.12
N ARG A 51 0.25 1.20 -5.88
CA ARG A 51 0.70 0.08 -5.05
C ARG A 51 1.09 0.56 -3.66
N PHE A 52 0.76 -0.22 -2.65
CA PHE A 52 1.25 -0.04 -1.30
C PHE A 52 2.74 -0.37 -1.25
N VAL A 53 3.53 0.57 -0.73
CA VAL A 53 4.95 0.40 -0.51
C VAL A 53 5.16 0.59 0.99
N PRO A 54 5.44 -0.49 1.75
CA PRO A 54 5.83 -0.35 3.14
C PRO A 54 7.09 0.50 3.20
N HIS A 55 7.15 1.44 4.13
CA HIS A 55 8.43 2.05 4.45
C HIS A 55 9.19 1.03 5.30
N ASP A 56 10.38 0.66 4.87
CA ASP A 56 11.26 -0.18 5.67
C ASP A 56 11.63 0.61 6.92
N THR A 57 11.01 0.29 8.06
CA THR A 57 11.46 0.79 9.37
C THR A 57 12.75 0.07 9.80
N SER A 58 13.64 -0.27 8.87
CA SER A 58 14.99 -0.77 9.16
C SER A 58 15.88 0.40 9.52
N GLY A 59 15.69 0.93 10.72
CA GLY A 59 16.51 2.02 11.24
C GLY A 59 16.21 2.51 12.65
N ALA A 60 15.24 1.94 13.37
CA ALA A 60 15.00 2.34 14.76
C ALA A 60 14.55 1.15 15.60
N GLY A 61 15.49 0.53 16.33
CA GLY A 61 15.13 -0.37 17.42
C GLY A 61 16.06 -1.53 17.77
N SER A 62 17.33 -1.55 17.37
CA SER A 62 18.32 -2.30 18.17
C SER A 62 18.64 -1.51 19.44
N GLY A 63 17.70 -1.49 20.38
CA GLY A 63 17.98 -1.16 21.78
C GLY A 63 18.20 -2.47 22.54
N PRO A 64 19.39 -2.76 23.09
CA PRO A 64 19.54 -3.85 24.04
C PRO A 64 18.91 -3.38 25.35
N GLY A 65 17.73 -3.90 25.68
CA GLY A 65 17.02 -3.44 26.87
C GLY A 65 15.74 -4.21 27.15
N GLN A 66 15.66 -5.47 26.75
CA GLN A 66 14.75 -6.37 27.43
C GLN A 66 15.37 -6.60 28.81
N ALA A 67 14.99 -5.75 29.77
CA ALA A 67 15.32 -5.95 31.18
C ALA A 67 14.66 -7.27 31.59
N SER A 68 15.45 -8.36 31.55
CA SER A 68 15.19 -9.54 32.35
C SER A 68 15.06 -9.06 33.79
N VAL A 69 13.86 -9.14 34.35
CA VAL A 69 13.69 -9.14 35.80
C VAL A 69 13.88 -10.59 36.27
N PRO A 70 15.00 -10.95 36.91
CA PRO A 70 15.05 -12.18 37.68
C PRO A 70 14.25 -12.00 38.97
N GLY A 71 13.67 -13.09 39.49
CA GLY A 71 12.86 -13.15 40.72
C GLY A 71 13.55 -12.57 41.95
N THR A 72 12.90 -12.48 43.12
CA THR A 72 12.86 -13.61 44.06
C THR A 72 12.14 -13.21 45.35
N GLY A 73 11.26 -14.09 45.85
CA GLY A 73 10.97 -14.34 47.28
C GLY A 73 10.10 -13.33 48.02
N THR A 74 9.43 -13.61 49.13
CA THR A 74 9.16 -14.80 49.95
C THR A 74 8.15 -14.32 51.02
N ALA A 75 7.23 -15.19 51.42
CA ALA A 75 6.37 -15.23 52.63
C ALA A 75 6.31 -14.02 53.61
N ASP A 76 5.10 -13.62 54.02
CA ASP A 76 4.47 -14.05 55.30
C ASP A 76 2.94 -13.98 55.18
#